data_AF-A0A167VLM1-F1
#
_entry.id   AF-A0A167VLM1-F1
#
_cell.length_a   1.000
_cell.length_b   1.000
_cell.length_c   1.000
_cell.angle_alpha   90.00
_cell.angle_beta   90.00
_cell.angle_gamma   90.00
#
_symmetry.space_group_name_H-M   'P 1'
#
loop_
_entity.id
_entity.type
_entity.pdbx_description
1 polymer ?
#
loop_
_entity_poly.entity_id
_entity_poly.type
_entity_poly.pdbx_seq_one_letter_code
_entity_poly.pdbx_strand_id
1 'polypeptide(L)'
;MPHKRDELPAQPYEHWEEQAKGLIEEQMVRRGISYKQLSQMLERLKIYEPAGQINRKINRRRFSAAFLFACLRAMEVENIRVPQSKEGQNGEE
;
A
#
# COMPACT_ATOMS: atom_id res chain seq x y z
N MET A 1 2.87 -15.89 -38.69
CA MET A 1 1.81 -15.24 -37.89
C MET A 1 2.44 -14.72 -36.61
N PRO A 2 2.72 -13.42 -36.45
CA PRO A 2 3.17 -12.89 -35.16
C PRO A 2 1.94 -12.64 -34.29
N HIS A 3 1.85 -13.33 -33.15
CA HIS A 3 0.93 -12.95 -32.09
C HIS A 3 1.39 -11.61 -31.52
N LYS A 4 0.79 -10.53 -32.00
CA LYS A 4 0.86 -9.21 -31.37
C LYS A 4 0.36 -9.43 -29.95
N ARG A 5 1.26 -9.43 -28.96
CA ARG A 5 0.89 -9.43 -27.55
C ARG A 5 0.02 -8.18 -27.38
N ASP A 6 -1.28 -8.37 -27.22
CA ASP A 6 -2.18 -7.30 -26.82
C ASP A 6 -1.56 -6.65 -25.58
N GLU A 7 -1.12 -5.40 -25.72
CA GLU A 7 -0.81 -4.55 -24.58
C GLU A 7 -2.11 -4.42 -23.80
N LEU A 8 -2.27 -5.29 -22.80
CA LEU A 8 -3.36 -5.18 -21.84
C LEU A 8 -3.31 -3.76 -21.29
N PRO A 9 -4.42 -3.00 -21.32
CA PRO A 9 -4.42 -1.65 -20.79
C PRO A 9 -3.97 -1.69 -19.33
N ALA A 10 -3.11 -0.75 -18.94
CA ALA A 10 -2.71 -0.56 -17.55
C ALA A 10 -3.96 -0.61 -16.67
N GLN A 11 -3.93 -1.44 -15.63
CA GLN A 11 -5.10 -1.70 -14.80
C GLN A 11 -5.60 -0.35 -14.24
N PRO A 12 -6.91 -0.04 -14.29
CA PRO A 12 -7.44 1.30 -14.01
C PRO A 12 -7.13 1.83 -12.59
N TYR A 13 -6.69 0.96 -11.69
CA TYR A 13 -6.34 1.30 -10.31
C TYR A 13 -4.84 1.16 -9.99
N GLU A 14 -3.98 0.82 -10.95
CA GLU A 14 -2.57 0.51 -10.70
C GLU A 14 -1.83 1.65 -9.97
N HIS A 15 -2.08 2.90 -10.38
CA HIS A 15 -1.51 4.07 -9.70
C HIS A 15 -1.97 4.18 -8.24
N TRP A 16 -3.27 4.01 -8.00
CA TRP A 16 -3.85 4.06 -6.65
C TRP A 16 -3.39 2.91 -5.77
N GLU A 17 -3.21 1.72 -6.35
CA GLU A 17 -2.67 0.54 -5.70
C GLU A 17 -1.21 0.75 -5.25
N GLU A 18 -0.38 1.37 -6.11
CA GLU A 18 0.99 1.77 -5.74
C GLU A 18 0.99 2.79 -4.61
N GLN A 19 0.12 3.81 -4.68
CA GLN A 19 0.02 4.82 -3.62
C GLN A 19 -0.43 4.22 -2.28
N ALA A 20 -1.40 3.30 -2.30
CA ALA A 20 -1.86 2.61 -1.08
C ALA A 20 -0.76 1.77 -0.44
N LYS A 21 0.05 1.07 -1.26
CA LYS A 21 1.24 0.36 -0.80
C LYS A 21 2.25 1.33 -0.19
N GLY A 22 2.59 2.38 -0.94
CA GLY A 22 3.58 3.39 -0.53
C GLY A 22 3.20 4.08 0.77
N LEU A 23 1.90 4.31 1.01
CA LEU A 23 1.41 4.87 2.26
C LEU A 23 1.75 3.98 3.46
N ILE A 24 1.57 2.66 3.36
CA ILE A 24 1.92 1.75 4.47
C ILE A 24 3.44 1.72 4.67
N GLU A 25 4.21 1.55 3.60
CA GLU A 25 5.67 1.46 3.66
C GLU A 25 6.30 2.75 4.18
N GLU A 26 5.81 3.91 3.76
CA GLU A 26 6.28 5.20 4.26
C GLU A 26 6.05 5.33 5.77
N GLN A 27 4.87 4.96 6.27
CA GLN A 27 4.59 5.00 7.71
C GLN A 27 5.47 4.01 8.48
N MET A 28 5.74 2.84 7.91
CA MET A 28 6.67 1.86 8.48
C MET A 28 8.09 2.42 8.55
N VAL A 29 8.59 3.00 7.46
CA VAL A 29 9.95 3.58 7.39
C VAL A 29 10.09 4.77 8.35
N ARG A 30 9.14 5.71 8.33
CA ARG A 30 9.14 6.89 9.22
C ARG A 30 9.18 6.52 10.70
N ARG A 31 8.62 5.37 11.07
CA ARG A 31 8.55 4.88 12.46
C ARG A 31 9.56 3.78 12.78
N GLY A 32 10.39 3.36 11.81
CA GLY A 32 11.35 2.25 11.98
C GLY A 32 10.70 0.90 12.26
N ILE A 33 9.52 0.64 11.71
CA ILE A 33 8.72 -0.57 11.95
C ILE A 33 9.01 -1.60 10.86
N SER A 34 9.35 -2.82 11.26
CA SER A 34 9.46 -3.99 10.39
C SER A 34 8.10 -4.70 10.22
N TYR A 35 7.96 -5.54 9.19
CA TYR A 35 6.77 -6.37 9.01
C TYR A 35 6.48 -7.29 10.22
N LYS A 36 7.53 -7.73 10.93
CA LYS A 36 7.39 -8.53 12.15
C LYS A 36 6.78 -7.71 13.29
N GLN A 37 7.19 -6.46 13.44
CA GLN A 37 6.61 -5.56 14.43
C GLN A 37 5.17 -5.18 14.04
N LEU A 38 4.91 -4.89 12.77
CA LEU A 38 3.54 -4.61 12.29
C LEU A 38 2.59 -5.78 12.56
N SER A 39 3.02 -7.03 12.34
CA SER A 39 2.29 -8.24 12.74
C SER A 39 1.93 -8.22 14.22
N GLN A 40 2.90 -7.98 15.10
CA GLN A 40 2.68 -7.92 16.55
C GLN A 40 1.76 -6.77 16.97
N MET A 41 1.81 -5.63 16.27
CA MET A 41 0.95 -4.48 16.54
C MET A 41 -0.50 -4.77 16.10
N LEU A 42 -0.70 -5.45 14.97
CA LEU A 42 -2.02 -5.90 14.51
C LEU A 42 -2.65 -6.91 15.48
N GLU A 43 -1.84 -7.77 16.10
CA GLU A 43 -2.34 -8.71 17.11
C GLU A 43 -2.98 -8.01 18.33
N ARG A 44 -2.48 -6.81 18.69
CA ARG A 44 -3.09 -5.98 19.75
C ARG A 44 -4.50 -5.51 19.37
N LEU A 45 -4.78 -5.40 18.07
CA LEU A 45 -6.11 -5.13 17.51
C LEU A 45 -6.93 -6.39 17.23
N LYS A 46 -6.51 -7.57 17.75
CA LYS A 46 -7.11 -8.89 17.50
C LYS A 46 -7.03 -9.34 16.03
N ILE A 47 -6.07 -8.80 15.27
CA ILE A 47 -5.82 -9.18 13.88
C ILE A 47 -4.56 -10.03 13.83
N TYR A 48 -4.71 -11.31 13.51
CA TYR A 48 -3.61 -12.28 13.49
C TYR A 48 -3.16 -12.51 12.05
N GLU A 49 -2.16 -11.74 11.62
CA GLU A 49 -1.61 -11.80 10.26
C GLU A 49 -0.09 -11.96 10.35
N PRO A 50 0.48 -13.12 9.97
CA PRO A 50 1.92 -13.30 9.96
C PRO A 50 2.62 -12.28 9.06
N ALA A 51 3.83 -11.87 9.45
CA ALA A 51 4.64 -10.91 8.70
C ALA A 51 4.79 -11.26 7.19
N GLY A 52 4.92 -12.54 6.85
CA GLY A 52 5.00 -13.00 5.46
C GLY A 52 3.68 -12.87 4.67
N GLN A 53 2.52 -12.91 5.34
CA GLN A 53 1.22 -12.67 4.72
C GLN A 53 0.98 -11.17 4.49
N ILE A 54 1.32 -10.35 5.48
CA ILE A 54 1.35 -8.88 5.39
C ILE A 54 2.22 -8.44 4.20
N ASN A 55 3.46 -8.92 4.15
CA ASN A 55 4.40 -8.59 3.09
C ASN A 55 3.86 -8.99 1.70
N ARG A 56 3.21 -10.15 1.58
CA ARG A 56 2.58 -10.58 0.31
C ARG A 56 1.39 -9.72 -0.09
N LYS A 57 0.52 -9.34 0.85
CA LYS A 57 -0.62 -8.45 0.59
C LYS A 57 -0.16 -7.08 0.10
N ILE A 58 0.81 -6.49 0.81
CA ILE A 58 1.34 -5.15 0.50
C ILE A 58 2.07 -5.17 -0.85
N ASN A 59 2.95 -6.14 -1.12
CA ASN A 59 3.67 -6.21 -2.39
C ASN A 59 2.78 -6.51 -3.60
N ARG A 60 1.71 -7.30 -3.42
CA ARG A 60 0.72 -7.54 -4.48
C ARG A 60 -0.25 -6.38 -4.66
N ARG A 61 -0.24 -5.38 -3.76
CA ARG A 61 -1.07 -4.16 -3.78
C ARG A 61 -2.58 -4.44 -3.78
N ARG A 62 -2.97 -5.67 -3.43
CA ARG A 62 -4.35 -6.12 -3.37
C ARG A 62 -4.69 -6.46 -1.93
N PHE A 63 -5.24 -5.49 -1.23
CA PHE A 63 -5.75 -5.63 0.13
C PHE A 63 -7.00 -4.76 0.30
N SER A 64 -7.81 -5.07 1.31
CA SER A 64 -9.01 -4.30 1.60
C SER A 64 -8.67 -2.96 2.26
N ALA A 65 -9.56 -1.98 2.13
CA ALA A 65 -9.45 -0.73 2.89
C ALA A 65 -9.42 -0.97 4.41
N ALA A 66 -10.14 -1.99 4.90
CA ALA A 66 -10.11 -2.37 6.31
C ALA A 66 -8.70 -2.79 6.77
N PHE A 67 -7.96 -3.54 5.95
CA PHE A 67 -6.57 -3.89 6.24
C PHE A 67 -5.67 -2.67 6.27
N LEU A 68 -5.84 -1.74 5.32
CA LEU A 68 -5.10 -0.47 5.31
C LEU A 68 -5.31 0.30 6.61
N PHE A 69 -6.57 0.53 7.00
CA PHE A 69 -6.89 1.24 8.24
C PHE A 69 -6.39 0.50 9.49
N ALA A 70 -6.44 -0.84 9.50
CA ALA A 70 -5.87 -1.62 10.59
C ALA A 70 -4.36 -1.39 10.72
N CYS A 71 -3.61 -1.41 9.61
CA CYS A 71 -2.18 -1.12 9.61
C CYS A 71 -1.89 0.29 10.10
N LEU A 72 -2.62 1.29 9.60
CA LEU A 72 -2.48 2.69 10.01
C LEU A 72 -2.79 2.87 11.50
N ARG A 73 -3.88 2.28 11.98
CA ARG A 73 -4.29 2.35 13.39
C ARG A 73 -3.29 1.65 14.31
N ALA A 74 -2.77 0.50 13.88
CA ALA A 74 -1.73 -0.26 14.58
C ALA A 74 -0.45 0.57 14.71
N MET A 75 -0.10 1.34 13.68
CA MET A 75 1.02 2.28 13.68
C MET A 75 0.68 3.64 14.30
N GLU A 76 -0.48 3.83 14.93
CA GLU A 76 -0.90 5.10 15.55
C GLU A 76 -0.88 6.29 14.57
N VAL A 77 -1.28 6.06 13.32
CA VAL A 77 -1.48 7.11 12.33
C VAL A 77 -2.90 7.64 12.46
N GLU A 78 -3.03 8.92 12.80
CA GLU A 78 -4.32 9.58 13.00
C GLU A 78 -4.87 10.19 11.71
N ASN A 79 -3.96 10.67 10.84
CA ASN A 79 -4.32 11.40 9.65
C ASN A 79 -3.47 10.92 8.46
N ILE A 80 -4.14 10.72 7.33
CA ILE A 80 -3.50 10.43 6.05
C ILE A 80 -3.90 11.50 5.04
N ARG A 81 -2.97 11.91 4.20
CA ARG A 81 -3.29 12.75 3.05
C ARG A 81 -3.73 11.85 1.92
N VAL A 82 -4.86 12.16 1.30
CA VAL A 82 -5.28 11.46 0.09
C VAL A 82 -4.26 11.79 -1.00
N PRO A 83 -3.61 10.78 -1.61
CA PRO A 83 -2.67 11.02 -2.69
C PRO A 83 -3.41 11.70 -3.84
N GLN A 84 -2.87 12.80 -4.33
CA GLN A 84 -3.42 13.45 -5.51
C GLN A 84 -2.94 12.68 -6.73
N SER A 85 -3.87 12.32 -7.63
CA SER A 85 -3.48 11.89 -8.98
C SER A 85 -2.61 13.00 -9.54
N LYS A 86 -1.36 12.68 -9.91
CA LYS A 86 -0.53 13.62 -10.65
C LYS A 86 -1.14 13.78 -12.05
N GLU A 87 -2.20 14.57 -12.17
CA GLU A 87 -2.55 15.22 -13.42
C GLU A 87 -1.62 16.43 -13.57
N GLY A 88 -0.68 16.35 -14.52
CA GLY A 88 0.11 17.48 -14.99
C GLY A 88 1.29 17.91 -14.11
N GLN A 89 2.46 17.30 -14.31
CA GLN A 89 3.69 18.09 -14.37
C GLN A 89 3.90 18.46 -15.84
N ASN A 90 3.21 19.51 -16.29
CA ASN A 90 3.54 20.28 -17.48
C ASN A 90 3.66 21.74 -17.01
N GLY A 91 4.77 22.40 -17.39
CA GLY A 91 5.17 23.75 -16.96
C GLY A 91 6.58 23.70 -16.38
N GLU A 92 7.62 23.67 -17.22
CA GLU A 92 8.34 24.84 -17.77
C GLU A 92 9.23 25.51 -16.71
N GLU A 93 10.53 25.25 -16.82
CA GLU A 93 11.63 26.23 -16.83
C GLU A 93 12.85 25.63 -17.54
#